data_AF-A0A368GKU9-F1
#
_entry.id   AF-A0A368GKU9-F1
#
_cell.length_a   1.000
_cell.length_b   1.000
_cell.length_c   1.000
_cell.angle_alpha   90.00
_cell.angle_beta   90.00
_cell.angle_gamma   90.00
#
_symmetry.space_group_name_H-M   'P 1'
#
loop_
_entity.id
_entity.type
_entity.pdbx_description
1 polymer ?
#
loop_
_entity_poly.entity_id
_entity_poly.type
_entity_poly.pdbx_seq_one_letter_code
_entity_poly.pdbx_strand_id
1 'polypeptide(L)'
;MCGIFAVCHQGCVKRFDVEKARQLSKRQSHRGPDCSGYYCDPSTGDILCHERLAIMDLGITQPISGTLPNHQVIHNGEIYNHESLRKNELTGMKLHTNCDSEVIIFLYEKYQDGSMCNMLDGVFAFALCFEGEFFAARDPLGVKQMYYGIDEFGRYFFR
;
A
#
# COMPACT_ATOMS: atom_id res chain seq x y z
N MET A 1 -2.37 -12.05 -9.14
CA MET A 1 -1.61 -11.31 -8.10
C MET A 1 -1.70 -9.85 -8.46
N CYS A 2 -1.93 -8.93 -7.53
CA CYS A 2 -2.02 -7.51 -7.87
C CYS A 2 -0.65 -6.94 -8.32
N GLY A 3 -0.67 -5.76 -8.94
CA GLY A 3 0.51 -4.92 -9.17
C GLY A 3 0.48 -3.71 -8.24
N ILE A 4 1.62 -3.39 -7.63
CA ILE A 4 1.80 -2.15 -6.86
C ILE A 4 2.84 -1.27 -7.55
N PHE A 5 2.65 0.04 -7.50
CA PHE A 5 3.66 1.01 -7.91
C PHE A 5 3.58 2.22 -6.99
N ALA A 6 4.70 2.61 -6.40
CA ALA A 6 4.75 3.78 -5.52
C ALA A 6 5.96 4.66 -5.80
N VAL A 7 5.81 5.95 -5.51
CA VAL A 7 6.87 6.95 -5.58
C VAL A 7 6.91 7.68 -4.24
N CYS A 8 8.07 7.69 -3.61
CA CYS A 8 8.35 8.45 -2.39
C CYS A 8 9.30 9.60 -2.71
N HIS A 9 8.91 10.80 -2.31
CA HIS A 9 9.62 12.06 -2.52
C HIS A 9 10.40 12.49 -1.29
N GLN A 10 10.63 11.62 -0.31
CA GLN A 10 11.38 11.96 0.90
C GLN A 10 12.72 12.62 0.56
N GLY A 11 12.92 13.85 1.02
CA GLY A 11 14.12 14.65 0.73
C GLY A 11 14.19 15.29 -0.67
N CYS A 12 13.17 15.09 -1.52
CA CYS A 12 13.12 15.61 -2.88
C CYS A 12 11.92 16.55 -3.11
N VAL A 13 12.20 17.82 -3.40
CA VAL A 13 11.16 18.81 -3.73
C VAL A 13 10.56 18.62 -5.13
N LYS A 14 11.26 17.91 -6.03
CA LYS A 14 10.84 17.76 -7.42
C LYS A 14 9.80 16.65 -7.56
N ARG A 15 8.53 17.02 -7.60
CA ARG A 15 7.40 16.09 -7.75
C ARG A 15 7.51 15.23 -9.02
N PHE A 16 7.06 13.99 -8.91
CA PHE A 16 6.93 13.08 -10.04
C PHE A 16 5.56 13.29 -10.67
N ASP A 17 5.46 13.14 -11.99
CA ASP A 17 4.20 13.31 -12.70
C ASP A 17 3.26 12.15 -12.34
N VAL A 18 2.10 12.47 -11.77
CA VAL A 18 1.08 11.49 -11.35
C VAL A 18 0.52 10.71 -12.54
N GLU A 19 0.31 11.35 -13.69
CA GLU A 19 -0.17 10.64 -14.88
C GLU A 19 0.90 9.69 -15.42
N LYS A 20 2.18 10.11 -15.37
CA LYS A 20 3.29 9.21 -15.68
C LYS A 20 3.36 8.03 -14.71
N ALA A 21 3.14 8.24 -13.41
CA ALA A 21 3.08 7.16 -12.43
C ALA A 21 1.97 6.16 -12.75
N ARG A 22 0.77 6.65 -13.09
CA ARG A 22 -0.36 5.81 -13.52
C ARG A 22 -0.05 5.02 -14.79
N GLN A 23 0.63 5.63 -15.77
CA GLN A 23 1.08 4.93 -16.98
C GLN A 23 2.09 3.82 -16.67
N LEU A 24 3.02 4.06 -15.75
CA LEU A 24 3.99 3.06 -15.30
C LEU A 24 3.31 1.92 -14.53
N SER A 25 2.34 2.23 -13.67
CA SER A 25 1.49 1.25 -12.98
C SER A 25 0.77 0.33 -13.97
N LYS A 26 0.15 0.91 -15.01
CA LYS A 26 -0.57 0.16 -16.06
C LYS A 26 0.27 -0.87 -16.80
N ARG A 27 1.60 -0.77 -16.80
CA ARG A 27 2.48 -1.83 -17.35
C ARG A 27 2.36 -3.15 -16.59
N GLN A 28 1.76 -3.11 -15.40
CA GLN A 28 1.49 -4.26 -14.53
C GLN A 28 0.03 -4.73 -14.58
N SER A 29 -0.80 -4.18 -15.47
CA SER A 29 -2.22 -4.54 -15.57
C SER A 29 -2.46 -6.04 -15.83
N HIS A 30 -1.52 -6.73 -16.48
CA HIS A 30 -1.57 -8.18 -16.65
C HIS A 30 -1.57 -8.96 -15.33
N ARG A 31 -1.09 -8.35 -14.23
CA ARG A 31 -1.13 -8.92 -12.88
C ARG A 31 -2.53 -8.73 -12.28
N GLY A 32 -3.10 -7.54 -12.44
CA GLY A 32 -4.41 -7.15 -11.90
C GLY A 32 -5.28 -6.43 -12.94
N PRO A 33 -6.04 -7.18 -13.77
CA PRO A 33 -6.80 -6.62 -14.88
C PRO A 33 -8.16 -6.02 -14.48
N ASP A 34 -8.61 -6.21 -13.25
CA ASP A 34 -10.01 -5.96 -12.87
C ASP A 34 -10.28 -4.51 -12.47
N CYS A 35 -9.30 -3.86 -11.81
CA CYS A 35 -9.45 -2.49 -11.34
C CYS A 35 -8.11 -1.79 -11.20
N SER A 36 -8.07 -0.49 -11.46
CA SER A 36 -6.90 0.36 -11.22
C SER A 36 -7.27 1.50 -10.27
N GLY A 37 -6.39 1.85 -9.34
CA GLY A 37 -6.57 2.98 -8.45
C GLY A 37 -5.25 3.69 -8.14
N TYR A 38 -5.34 4.93 -7.67
CA TYR A 38 -4.17 5.69 -7.24
C TYR A 38 -4.53 6.69 -6.14
N TYR A 39 -3.49 7.12 -5.43
CA TYR A 39 -3.51 8.20 -4.45
C TYR A 39 -2.26 9.05 -4.66
N CYS A 40 -2.38 10.36 -4.48
CA CYS A 40 -1.25 11.29 -4.42
C CYS A 40 -1.42 12.11 -3.15
N ASP A 41 -0.44 12.05 -2.26
CA ASP A 41 -0.45 12.83 -1.04
C ASP A 41 -0.34 14.32 -1.38
N PRO A 42 -1.27 15.18 -0.94
CA PRO A 42 -1.25 16.60 -1.28
C PRO A 42 -0.10 17.36 -0.60
N SER A 43 0.42 16.86 0.53
CA SER A 43 1.47 17.49 1.31
C SER A 43 2.86 17.01 0.87
N THR A 44 3.07 15.69 0.79
CA THR A 44 4.37 15.10 0.45
C THR A 44 4.53 14.81 -1.03
N GLY A 45 3.44 14.83 -1.81
CA GLY A 45 3.48 14.46 -3.22
C GLY A 45 3.73 12.98 -3.48
N ASP A 46 3.81 12.14 -2.44
CA ASP A 46 4.02 10.70 -2.58
C ASP A 46 2.86 10.07 -3.35
N ILE A 47 3.16 9.10 -4.19
CA ILE A 47 2.18 8.49 -5.09
C ILE A 47 2.07 7.00 -4.78
N LEU A 48 0.85 6.52 -4.63
CA LEU A 48 0.52 5.10 -4.57
C LEU A 48 -0.36 4.75 -5.77
N CYS A 49 -0.07 3.67 -6.47
CA CYS A 49 -0.84 3.15 -7.59
C CYS A 49 -0.99 1.63 -7.44
N HIS A 50 -2.15 1.10 -7.82
CA HIS A 50 -2.46 -0.32 -7.68
C HIS A 50 -3.26 -0.84 -8.87
N GLU A 51 -2.89 -2.02 -9.36
CA GLU A 51 -3.58 -2.81 -10.36
C GLU A 51 -4.11 -4.09 -9.70
N ARG A 52 -5.43 -4.25 -9.63
CA ARG A 52 -6.09 -5.26 -8.80
C ARG A 52 -6.49 -6.50 -9.59
N LEU A 53 -6.16 -7.66 -9.06
CA LEU A 53 -6.85 -8.91 -9.36
C LEU A 53 -7.84 -9.19 -8.23
N ALA A 54 -9.12 -9.12 -8.51
CA ALA A 54 -10.19 -9.25 -7.53
C ALA A 54 -10.46 -10.73 -7.24
N ILE A 55 -9.74 -11.29 -6.24
CA ILE A 55 -9.94 -12.67 -5.78
C ILE A 55 -11.00 -12.72 -4.67
N MET A 56 -10.90 -11.82 -3.69
CA MET A 56 -11.87 -11.64 -2.61
C MET A 56 -12.37 -10.20 -2.60
N ASP A 57 -13.61 -9.95 -2.16
CA ASP A 57 -14.23 -8.61 -2.10
C ASP A 57 -14.16 -7.81 -3.41
N LEU A 58 -14.98 -8.21 -4.39
CA LEU A 58 -14.97 -7.67 -5.76
C LEU A 58 -15.19 -6.14 -5.87
N GLY A 59 -15.78 -5.50 -4.84
CA GLY A 59 -16.11 -4.08 -4.85
C GLY A 59 -15.02 -3.13 -4.34
N ILE A 60 -13.91 -3.63 -3.79
CA ILE A 60 -12.88 -2.79 -3.17
C ILE A 60 -11.80 -2.40 -4.17
N THR A 61 -11.45 -1.12 -4.19
CA THR A 61 -10.31 -0.58 -4.96
C THR A 61 -9.21 -0.17 -3.97
N GLN A 62 -7.95 -0.39 -4.36
CA GLN A 62 -6.80 0.16 -3.63
C GLN A 62 -6.23 1.35 -4.40
N PRO A 63 -5.64 2.37 -3.75
CA PRO A 63 -5.28 2.42 -2.32
C PRO A 63 -6.48 2.39 -1.34
N ILE A 64 -6.32 1.71 -0.21
CA ILE A 64 -7.33 1.65 0.86
C ILE A 64 -7.02 2.74 1.89
N SER A 65 -8.05 3.51 2.23
CA SER A 65 -7.95 4.54 3.26
C SER A 65 -8.09 3.98 4.68
N GLY A 66 -7.33 4.51 5.62
CA GLY A 66 -7.48 4.28 7.05
C GLY A 66 -8.59 5.13 7.68
N THR A 67 -8.35 5.65 8.88
CA THR A 67 -9.29 6.54 9.59
C THR A 67 -9.37 7.93 8.94
N LEU A 68 -8.29 8.42 8.34
CA LEU A 68 -8.24 9.70 7.64
C LEU A 68 -7.97 9.52 6.13
N PRO A 69 -8.41 10.47 5.28
CA PRO A 69 -8.22 10.38 3.83
C PRO A 69 -6.76 10.37 3.36
N ASN A 70 -5.82 10.82 4.18
CA ASN A 70 -4.38 10.81 3.89
C ASN A 70 -3.64 9.59 4.47
N HIS A 71 -4.35 8.66 5.12
CA HIS A 71 -3.80 7.38 5.56
C HIS A 71 -4.14 6.36 4.49
N GLN A 72 -3.16 5.94 3.71
CA GLN A 72 -3.41 5.21 2.48
C GLN A 72 -2.45 4.03 2.35
N VAL A 73 -2.94 2.88 1.91
CA VAL A 73 -2.10 1.69 1.68
C VAL A 73 -2.42 1.03 0.33
N ILE A 74 -1.37 0.57 -0.34
CA ILE A 74 -1.44 -0.39 -1.44
C ILE A 74 -0.74 -1.68 -1.04
N HIS A 75 -1.31 -2.82 -1.42
CA HIS A 75 -0.88 -4.14 -0.97
C HIS A 75 -1.08 -5.17 -2.07
N ASN A 76 0.00 -5.88 -2.40
CA ASN A 76 -0.03 -7.11 -3.17
C ASN A 76 0.30 -8.27 -2.25
N GLY A 77 -0.69 -9.09 -1.91
CA GLY A 77 -0.53 -10.11 -0.91
C GLY A 77 -1.83 -10.66 -0.37
N GLU A 78 -1.68 -11.50 0.66
CA GLU A 78 -2.76 -12.01 1.48
C GLU A 78 -2.30 -11.99 2.94
N ILE A 79 -3.06 -11.34 3.82
CA ILE A 79 -2.85 -11.36 5.27
C ILE A 79 -3.80 -12.40 5.87
N TYR A 80 -3.30 -13.60 6.13
CA TYR A 80 -4.09 -14.76 6.57
C TYR A 80 -4.74 -14.56 7.93
N ASN A 81 -4.06 -13.87 8.85
CA ASN A 81 -4.57 -13.62 10.20
C ASN A 81 -5.40 -12.32 10.31
N HIS A 82 -5.86 -11.71 9.21
CA HIS A 82 -6.57 -10.43 9.24
C HIS A 82 -7.80 -10.42 10.16
N GLU A 83 -8.57 -11.51 10.23
CA GLU A 83 -9.70 -11.59 11.16
C GLU A 83 -9.27 -11.60 12.64
N SER A 84 -8.17 -12.27 12.95
CA SER A 84 -7.59 -12.30 14.30
C SER A 84 -7.10 -10.91 14.69
N LEU A 85 -6.39 -10.22 13.78
CA LEU A 85 -5.93 -8.85 13.97
C LEU A 85 -7.11 -7.89 14.21
N ARG A 86 -8.21 -8.03 13.46
CA ARG A 86 -9.44 -7.25 13.66
C ARG A 86 -10.06 -7.46 15.05
N LYS A 87 -10.06 -8.70 15.54
CA LYS A 87 -10.68 -9.07 16.82
C LYS A 87 -9.84 -8.70 18.04
N ASN A 88 -8.50 -8.68 17.90
CA ASN A 88 -7.57 -8.54 19.03
C ASN A 88 -6.80 -7.22 19.00
N GLU A 89 -6.06 -6.95 17.92
CA GLU A 89 -5.18 -5.78 17.85
C GLU A 89 -5.94 -4.51 17.48
N LEU A 90 -6.95 -4.62 16.62
CA LEU A 90 -7.73 -3.48 16.13
C LEU A 90 -9.10 -3.37 16.82
N THR A 91 -9.26 -4.00 17.99
CA THR A 91 -10.49 -3.93 18.77
C THR A 91 -10.85 -2.47 19.07
N GLY A 92 -12.06 -2.06 18.68
CA GLY A 92 -12.55 -0.69 18.87
C GLY A 92 -12.26 0.25 17.71
N MET A 93 -11.41 -0.13 16.74
CA MET A 93 -11.24 0.61 15.50
C MET A 93 -12.34 0.23 14.50
N LYS A 94 -12.89 1.23 13.79
CA LYS A 94 -13.93 1.03 12.78
C LYS A 94 -13.28 0.89 11.41
N LEU A 95 -13.03 -0.34 11.01
CA LEU A 95 -12.61 -0.67 9.65
C LEU A 95 -13.81 -0.61 8.71
N HIS A 96 -13.57 -0.20 7.47
CA HIS A 96 -14.58 0.12 6.46
C HIS A 96 -14.88 -1.06 5.53
N THR A 97 -13.97 -2.02 5.43
CA THR A 97 -14.06 -3.16 4.51
C THR A 97 -13.84 -4.49 5.25
N ASN A 98 -14.06 -5.61 4.55
CA ASN A 98 -13.63 -6.93 5.02
C ASN A 98 -12.33 -7.39 4.37
N CYS A 99 -11.72 -6.55 3.52
CA CYS A 99 -10.49 -6.87 2.82
C CYS A 99 -9.36 -7.06 3.83
N ASP A 100 -8.61 -8.14 3.66
CA ASP A 100 -7.42 -8.45 4.44
C ASP A 100 -6.43 -7.29 4.45
N SER A 101 -6.27 -6.61 3.31
CA SER A 101 -5.31 -5.53 3.08
C SER A 101 -5.54 -4.30 3.97
N GLU A 102 -6.78 -4.08 4.42
CA GLU A 102 -7.12 -2.92 5.24
C GLU A 102 -6.50 -2.96 6.64
N VAL A 103 -6.24 -4.16 7.19
CA VAL A 103 -5.64 -4.25 8.54
C VAL A 103 -4.24 -3.62 8.59
N ILE A 104 -3.55 -3.51 7.45
CA ILE A 104 -2.20 -2.95 7.36
C ILE A 104 -2.21 -1.46 7.74
N ILE A 105 -3.10 -0.65 7.16
CA ILE A 105 -3.11 0.79 7.46
C ILE A 105 -3.57 1.04 8.90
N PHE A 106 -4.57 0.30 9.39
CA PHE A 106 -5.05 0.46 10.77
C PHE A 106 -4.03 0.01 11.82
N LEU A 107 -3.25 -1.05 11.55
CA LEU A 107 -2.12 -1.42 12.40
C LEU A 107 -1.05 -0.32 12.39
N TYR A 108 -0.72 0.25 11.23
CA TYR A 108 0.24 1.36 11.18
C TYR A 108 -0.27 2.58 11.94
N GLU A 109 -1.56 2.93 11.84
CA GLU A 109 -2.14 4.03 12.65
C GLU A 109 -2.01 3.81 14.15
N LYS A 110 -2.12 2.55 14.61
CA LYS A 110 -2.05 2.19 16.03
C LYS A 110 -0.62 2.19 16.58
N TYR A 111 0.35 1.68 15.81
CA TYR A 111 1.73 1.48 16.29
C TYR A 111 2.72 2.52 15.75
N GLN A 112 2.44 3.10 14.57
CA GLN A 112 3.23 4.15 13.90
C GLN A 112 4.69 3.77 13.66
N ASP A 113 4.97 2.47 13.53
CA ASP A 113 6.29 1.97 13.23
C ASP A 113 6.25 0.61 12.51
N GLY A 114 7.43 0.16 12.09
CA GLY A 114 7.60 -1.12 11.40
C GLY A 114 7.39 -2.36 12.27
N SER A 115 7.23 -2.24 13.59
CA SER A 115 7.02 -3.40 14.48
C SER A 115 5.71 -4.13 14.17
N MET A 116 4.73 -3.42 13.59
CA MET A 116 3.48 -3.98 13.08
C MET A 116 3.68 -5.13 12.09
N CYS A 117 4.80 -5.14 11.34
CA CYS A 117 5.11 -6.20 10.39
C CYS A 117 5.29 -7.56 11.06
N ASN A 118 5.69 -7.59 12.34
CA ASN A 118 5.85 -8.83 13.10
C ASN A 118 4.50 -9.48 13.48
N MET A 119 3.39 -8.74 13.36
CA MET A 119 2.04 -9.22 13.64
C MET A 119 1.36 -9.80 12.40
N LEU A 120 1.89 -9.53 11.21
CA LEU A 120 1.31 -9.96 9.95
C LEU A 120 1.69 -11.42 9.67
N ASP A 121 0.69 -12.30 9.68
CA ASP A 121 0.82 -13.66 9.15
C ASP A 121 0.28 -13.67 7.73
N GLY A 122 1.15 -13.83 6.75
CA GLY A 122 0.80 -13.63 5.36
C GLY A 122 1.98 -13.59 4.41
N VAL A 123 1.64 -13.38 3.14
CA VAL A 123 2.60 -13.11 2.07
C VAL A 123 2.26 -11.75 1.50
N PHE A 124 3.16 -10.79 1.57
CA PHE A 124 2.81 -9.39 1.33
C PHE A 124 3.96 -8.56 0.76
N ALA A 125 3.57 -7.58 -0.02
CA ALA A 125 4.38 -6.46 -0.45
C ALA A 125 3.46 -5.24 -0.44
N PHE A 126 3.75 -4.23 0.38
CA PHE A 126 2.91 -3.05 0.51
C PHE A 126 3.71 -1.75 0.61
N ALA A 127 3.05 -0.65 0.27
CA ALA A 127 3.52 0.70 0.54
C ALA A 127 2.35 1.52 1.10
N LEU A 128 2.64 2.40 2.06
CA LEU A 128 1.65 3.25 2.70
C LEU A 128 2.15 4.68 2.89
N CYS A 129 1.20 5.60 2.95
CA CYS A 129 1.39 6.99 3.37
C CYS A 129 0.61 7.20 4.68
N PHE A 130 1.24 7.84 5.66
CA PHE A 130 0.63 8.17 6.96
C PHE A 130 1.23 9.47 7.50
N GLU A 131 0.42 10.52 7.66
CA GLU A 131 0.83 11.82 8.24
C GLU A 131 2.14 12.40 7.68
N GLY A 132 2.38 12.23 6.38
CA GLY A 132 3.59 12.70 5.70
C GLY A 132 4.79 11.77 5.80
N GLU A 133 4.62 10.60 6.40
CA GLU A 133 5.55 9.48 6.34
C GLU A 133 5.20 8.53 5.20
N PHE A 134 6.23 7.91 4.64
CA PHE A 134 6.10 6.84 3.68
C PHE A 134 6.75 5.58 4.25
N PHE A 135 6.03 4.47 4.25
CA PHE A 135 6.55 3.19 4.73
C PHE A 135 6.26 2.09 3.71
N ALA A 136 7.27 1.26 3.42
CA ALA A 136 7.13 0.12 2.54
C ALA A 136 7.74 -1.11 3.19
N ALA A 137 7.08 -2.25 3.04
CA ALA A 137 7.53 -3.50 3.60
C ALA A 137 7.18 -4.69 2.70
N ARG A 138 7.92 -5.77 2.92
CA ARG A 138 7.79 -7.05 2.23
C ARG A 138 7.84 -8.17 3.25
N ASP A 139 7.17 -9.28 2.95
CA ASP A 139 7.18 -10.46 3.80
C ASP A 139 8.61 -11.03 3.99
N PRO A 140 8.89 -11.72 5.11
CA PRO A 140 10.25 -12.13 5.47
C PRO A 140 10.96 -13.02 4.45
N LEU A 141 10.21 -13.81 3.67
CA LEU A 141 10.75 -14.71 2.65
C LEU A 141 10.69 -14.10 1.24
N GLY A 142 10.09 -12.93 1.10
CA GLY A 142 9.88 -12.26 -0.17
C GLY A 142 9.01 -13.06 -1.15
N VAL A 143 7.97 -13.72 -0.69
CA VAL A 143 7.04 -14.46 -1.56
C VAL A 143 6.39 -13.51 -2.57
N LYS A 144 5.94 -12.33 -2.14
CA LYS A 144 5.44 -11.29 -3.07
C LYS A 144 6.59 -10.40 -3.52
N GLN A 145 6.70 -10.17 -4.83
CA GLN A 145 7.81 -9.37 -5.37
C GLN A 145 7.61 -7.89 -5.06
N MET A 146 8.69 -7.24 -4.63
CA MET A 146 8.86 -5.80 -4.57
C MET A 146 10.29 -5.45 -4.96
N TYR A 147 10.43 -4.60 -5.96
CA TYR A 147 11.65 -3.97 -6.41
C TYR A 147 11.65 -2.53 -5.94
N TYR A 148 12.84 -1.98 -5.67
CA TYR A 148 13.00 -0.55 -5.44
C TYR A 148 14.13 0.04 -6.29
N GLY A 149 14.05 1.34 -6.54
CA GLY A 149 15.05 2.09 -7.28
C GLY A 149 15.04 3.55 -6.90
N ILE A 150 16.12 4.26 -7.22
CA ILE A 150 16.29 5.69 -6.95
C ILE A 150 16.61 6.37 -8.27
N ASP A 151 15.96 7.49 -8.57
CA ASP A 151 16.28 8.28 -9.75
C ASP A 151 17.34 9.36 -9.50
N GLU A 152 17.70 10.09 -10.55
CA GLU A 152 18.69 11.18 -10.50
C GLU A 152 18.32 12.33 -9.54
N PHE A 153 17.05 12.44 -9.14
CA PHE A 153 16.56 13.46 -8.22
C PHE A 153 16.43 12.93 -6.78
N GLY A 154 16.83 11.68 -6.52
CA GLY A 154 16.76 11.06 -5.20
C GLY A 154 15.38 10.54 -4.80
N ARG A 155 14.44 10.41 -5.75
CA ARG A 155 13.11 9.86 -5.48
C ARG A 155 13.16 8.35 -5.44
N TYR A 156 12.50 7.74 -4.47
CA TYR A 156 12.39 6.29 -4.35
C TYR A 156 11.18 5.80 -5.15
N PHE A 157 11.36 4.70 -5.87
CA PHE A 157 10.33 4.00 -6.61
C PHE A 157 10.19 2.60 -6.06
N PHE A 158 8.96 2.11 -5.92
CA PHE A 158 8.65 0.74 -5.49
C PHE A 158 7.72 0.07 -6.50
N ARG A 159 7.97 -1.20 -6.82
CA ARG A 159 7.20 -1.98 -7.82
C ARG A 159 7.09 -3.46 -7.50
#